data_AF-A0A6N9IXA4-F1
#
_entry.id   AF-A0A6N9IXA4-F1
#
_cell.length_a   1.000
_cell.length_b   1.000
_cell.length_c   1.000
_cell.angle_alpha   90.00
_cell.angle_beta   90.00
_cell.angle_gamma   90.00
#
_symmetry.space_group_name_H-M   'P 1'
#
loop_
_entity.id
_entity.type
_entity.pdbx_description
1 polymer ?
#
loop_
_entity_poly.entity_id
_entity_poly.type
_entity_poly.pdbx_seq_one_letter_code
_entity_poly.pdbx_strand_id
1 'polypeptide(L)'
;MPEQAQAMVDKILQIDVFRELARREINLTGGEPSQNPHIVEIFKIFKTLTPNVRIHTNLDINSTESKRWLRLVEIMKLSGRVDFTLYPTVWESRQKALLKEILVLQDELIVNMIFEKVPDLLNQIDILITFFEELEKDFDSVIGLLGTYRSKLEKIIRENPECDEDTFLRHMEGAENYICTDNFTFGLNMIPGFYVDEKGDRAMNAQPFPKDINFLECTIPRGTIEIVTVQQTGEITPCCDVGNLKCKPKFGNLLNDSPDEIMRQIEVSREKMVSGALKNHQNIKNGKAGVWVEEGIPPYCV
;
A
#
# COMPACT_ATOMS: atom_id res chain seq x y z
N MET A 1 -6.65 -5.47 20.36
CA MET A 1 -6.22 -6.38 21.45
C MET A 1 -6.06 -7.79 20.90
N PRO A 2 -5.25 -8.68 21.52
CA PRO A 2 -5.09 -10.06 21.07
C PRO A 2 -6.41 -10.83 20.96
N GLU A 3 -7.33 -10.69 21.92
CA GLU A 3 -8.65 -11.32 21.89
C GLU A 3 -9.49 -10.89 20.68
N GLN A 4 -9.42 -9.61 20.31
CA GLN A 4 -10.07 -9.10 19.10
C GLN A 4 -9.42 -9.66 17.84
N ALA A 5 -8.09 -9.78 17.82
CA ALA A 5 -7.39 -10.41 16.70
C ALA A 5 -7.81 -11.88 16.52
N GLN A 6 -7.99 -12.62 17.63
CA GLN A 6 -8.50 -13.97 17.58
C GLN A 6 -9.92 -14.03 17.01
N ALA A 7 -10.82 -13.16 17.49
CA ALA A 7 -12.17 -13.08 16.96
C ALA A 7 -12.21 -12.74 15.45
N MET A 8 -11.31 -11.86 14.99
CA MET A 8 -11.16 -11.54 13.56
C MET A 8 -10.69 -12.75 12.75
N VAL A 9 -9.66 -13.46 13.23
CA VAL A 9 -9.15 -14.69 12.61
C VAL A 9 -10.23 -15.77 12.52
N ASP A 10 -10.96 -15.99 13.62
CA ASP A 10 -12.05 -16.97 13.68
C ASP A 10 -13.17 -16.63 12.69
N LYS A 11 -13.44 -15.34 12.47
CA LYS A 11 -14.43 -14.88 11.48
C LYS A 11 -13.94 -15.00 10.03
N ILE A 12 -12.66 -14.71 9.77
CA ILE A 12 -12.05 -14.93 8.44
C ILE A 12 -12.20 -16.40 8.04
N LEU A 13 -11.98 -17.34 8.97
CA LEU A 13 -12.10 -18.77 8.71
C LEU A 13 -13.52 -19.24 8.36
N GLN A 14 -14.54 -18.48 8.76
CA GLN A 14 -15.96 -18.76 8.46
C GLN A 14 -16.38 -18.27 7.08
N ILE A 15 -15.58 -17.42 6.43
CA ILE A 15 -15.91 -16.79 5.15
C ILE A 15 -14.97 -17.34 4.08
N ASP A 16 -15.46 -18.24 3.23
CA ASP A 16 -14.63 -18.99 2.28
C ASP A 16 -13.73 -18.09 1.40
N VAL A 17 -14.28 -16.99 0.87
CA VAL A 17 -13.52 -16.04 0.04
C VAL A 17 -12.38 -15.38 0.84
N PHE A 18 -12.63 -15.01 2.10
CA PHE A 18 -11.60 -14.39 2.93
C PHE A 18 -10.57 -15.38 3.44
N ARG A 19 -10.97 -16.62 3.73
CA ARG A 19 -10.01 -17.67 4.05
C ARG A 19 -9.04 -17.89 2.89
N GLU A 20 -9.52 -17.84 1.65
CA GLU A 20 -8.67 -17.99 0.47
C GLU A 20 -7.77 -16.78 0.24
N LEU A 21 -8.32 -15.56 0.32
CA LEU A 21 -7.53 -14.33 0.22
C LEU A 21 -6.47 -14.22 1.33
N ALA A 22 -6.85 -14.58 2.56
CA ALA A 22 -5.98 -14.54 3.73
C ALA A 22 -4.80 -15.52 3.62
N ARG A 23 -4.91 -16.62 2.85
CA ARG A 23 -3.77 -17.52 2.60
C ARG A 23 -2.65 -16.84 1.83
N ARG A 24 -2.98 -15.89 0.95
CA ARG A 24 -2.02 -15.17 0.10
C ARG A 24 -1.23 -14.18 0.93
N GLU A 25 -1.90 -13.18 1.50
CA GLU A 25 -1.31 -12.19 2.40
C GLU A 25 -2.39 -11.54 3.29
N ILE A 26 -2.01 -11.20 4.52
CA ILE A 26 -2.78 -10.31 5.39
C ILE A 26 -1.97 -9.05 5.67
N ASN A 27 -2.51 -7.89 5.30
CA ASN A 27 -1.94 -6.59 5.64
C ASN A 27 -2.64 -6.02 6.88
N LEU A 28 -1.87 -5.76 7.93
CA LEU A 28 -2.33 -5.13 9.17
C LEU A 28 -2.08 -3.61 9.08
N THR A 29 -3.17 -2.84 9.09
CA THR A 29 -3.15 -1.38 8.99
C THR A 29 -4.12 -0.72 10.01
N GLY A 30 -4.37 0.59 9.88
CA GLY A 30 -5.30 1.36 10.71
C GLY A 30 -4.58 2.21 11.76
N GLY A 31 -4.44 3.51 11.45
CA GLY A 31 -3.71 4.49 12.25
C GLY A 31 -2.20 4.25 12.18
N GLU A 32 -1.70 3.46 13.12
CA GLU A 32 -0.30 3.08 13.24
C GLU A 32 -0.17 1.76 14.05
N PRO A 33 -0.20 0.58 13.38
CA PRO A 33 -0.12 -0.73 14.03
C PRO A 33 1.04 -0.87 15.02
N SER A 34 2.20 -0.31 14.69
CA SER A 34 3.41 -0.41 15.53
C SER A 34 3.28 0.28 16.89
N GLN A 35 2.32 1.21 17.05
CA GLN A 35 2.03 1.86 18.34
C GLN A 35 1.22 0.95 19.28
N ASN A 36 0.57 -0.09 18.76
CA ASN A 36 -0.17 -1.01 19.60
C ASN A 36 0.81 -1.83 20.48
N PRO A 37 0.67 -1.78 21.82
CA PRO A 37 1.59 -2.49 22.70
C PRO A 37 1.56 -4.01 22.56
N HIS A 38 0.51 -4.56 21.95
CA HIS A 38 0.26 -5.97 21.72
C HIS A 38 0.42 -6.39 20.25
N ILE A 39 1.05 -5.55 19.40
CA ILE A 39 1.13 -5.81 17.95
C ILE A 39 1.85 -7.12 17.63
N VAL A 40 2.81 -7.53 18.45
CA VAL A 40 3.55 -8.79 18.28
C VAL A 40 2.62 -9.99 18.50
N GLU A 41 1.81 -9.98 19.55
CA GLU A 41 0.84 -11.04 19.83
C GLU A 41 -0.26 -11.06 18.75
N ILE A 42 -0.74 -9.89 18.34
CA ILE A 42 -1.71 -9.76 17.24
C ILE A 42 -1.13 -10.34 15.94
N PHE A 43 0.12 -10.01 15.62
CA PHE A 43 0.84 -10.56 14.47
C PHE A 43 0.92 -12.09 14.54
N LYS A 44 1.32 -12.66 15.70
CA LYS A 44 1.39 -14.11 15.91
C LYS A 44 0.03 -14.79 15.68
N ILE A 45 -1.07 -14.14 16.08
CA ILE A 45 -2.43 -14.64 15.85
C ILE A 45 -2.77 -14.65 14.36
N PHE A 46 -2.56 -13.55 13.62
CA PHE A 46 -2.81 -13.53 12.17
C PHE A 46 -1.89 -14.47 11.39
N LYS A 47 -0.66 -14.71 11.88
CA LYS A 47 0.29 -15.66 11.29
C LYS A 47 -0.23 -17.11 11.31
N THR A 48 -1.24 -17.41 12.12
CA THR A 48 -1.91 -18.73 12.07
C THR A 48 -2.71 -18.95 10.79
N LEU A 49 -3.11 -17.88 10.09
CA LEU A 49 -3.82 -17.95 8.81
C LEU A 49 -2.87 -18.04 7.62
N THR A 50 -1.76 -17.32 7.67
CA THR A 50 -0.77 -17.26 6.59
C THR A 50 0.63 -16.92 7.12
N PRO A 51 1.70 -17.46 6.52
CA PRO A 51 3.05 -16.98 6.80
C PRO A 51 3.27 -15.53 6.35
N ASN A 52 2.48 -15.03 5.40
CA ASN A 52 2.61 -13.72 4.79
C ASN A 52 1.75 -12.68 5.52
N VAL A 53 2.21 -12.27 6.70
CA VAL A 53 1.59 -11.16 7.44
C VAL A 53 2.50 -9.94 7.33
N ARG A 54 1.92 -8.84 6.87
CA ARG A 54 2.58 -7.57 6.63
C ARG A 54 2.05 -6.52 7.59
N ILE A 55 2.93 -5.65 8.06
CA ILE A 55 2.61 -4.50 8.89
C ILE A 55 3.00 -3.24 8.16
N HIS A 56 2.03 -2.36 7.97
CA HIS A 56 2.29 -1.01 7.48
C HIS A 56 2.57 -0.08 8.67
N THR A 57 3.68 0.68 8.66
CA THR A 57 4.06 1.58 9.76
C THR A 57 4.80 2.83 9.27
N ASN A 58 4.82 3.90 10.06
CA ASN A 58 5.72 5.03 9.84
C ASN A 58 7.05 4.79 10.56
N LEU A 59 8.18 5.11 9.92
CA LEU A 59 9.51 5.06 10.59
C LEU A 59 9.86 6.34 11.36
N ASP A 60 8.85 7.12 11.76
CA ASP A 60 9.03 8.24 12.69
C ASP A 60 9.21 7.70 14.13
N ILE A 61 10.33 7.00 14.35
CA ILE A 61 10.69 6.36 15.61
C ILE A 61 12.01 6.96 16.08
N ASN A 62 12.00 7.51 17.30
CA ASN A 62 13.11 8.34 17.78
C ASN A 62 14.37 7.56 18.20
N SER A 63 14.29 6.23 18.34
CA SER A 63 15.40 5.41 18.82
C SER A 63 15.20 3.91 18.54
N THR A 64 16.30 3.21 18.27
CA THR A 64 16.39 1.75 18.18
C THR A 64 16.24 1.05 19.54
N GLU A 65 16.20 1.80 20.64
CA GLU A 65 15.89 1.28 21.97
C GLU A 65 14.40 1.42 22.33
N SER A 66 13.63 2.12 21.49
CA SER A 66 12.22 2.35 21.78
C SER A 66 11.43 1.04 21.73
N LYS A 67 10.45 0.89 22.64
CA LYS A 67 9.55 -0.28 22.65
C LYS A 67 8.85 -0.49 21.31
N ARG A 68 8.55 0.60 20.59
CA ARG A 68 7.94 0.57 19.25
C ARG A 68 8.87 -0.11 18.24
N TRP A 69 10.14 0.28 18.20
CA TRP A 69 11.14 -0.35 17.34
C TRP A 69 11.39 -1.81 17.70
N LEU A 70 11.55 -2.12 18.99
CA LEU A 70 11.83 -3.49 19.45
C LEU A 70 10.72 -4.47 19.04
N ARG A 71 9.46 -4.03 19.02
CA ARG A 71 8.33 -4.83 18.50
C ARG A 71 8.45 -5.09 17.00
N LEU A 72 8.83 -4.08 16.20
CA LEU A 72 9.05 -4.25 14.76
C LEU A 72 10.19 -5.24 14.49
N VAL A 73 11.29 -5.16 15.25
CA VAL A 73 12.39 -6.12 15.17
C VAL A 73 11.93 -7.53 15.52
N GLU A 74 11.11 -7.71 16.55
CA GLU A 74 10.56 -9.03 16.88
C GLU A 74 9.67 -9.57 15.74
N ILE A 75 8.82 -8.73 15.14
CA ILE A 75 7.98 -9.12 14.00
C ILE A 75 8.82 -9.54 12.80
N MET A 76 9.84 -8.76 12.41
CA MET A 76 10.72 -9.10 11.30
C MET A 76 11.48 -10.41 11.55
N LYS A 77 11.96 -10.64 12.78
CA LYS A 77 12.59 -11.92 13.17
C LYS A 77 11.64 -13.11 13.14
N LEU A 78 10.33 -12.87 13.23
CA LEU A 78 9.30 -13.87 13.04
C LEU A 78 8.85 -13.97 11.57
N SER A 79 9.65 -13.49 10.63
CA SER A 79 9.36 -13.45 9.19
C SER A 79 8.10 -12.64 8.84
N GLY A 80 7.74 -11.66 9.68
CA GLY A 80 6.75 -10.66 9.34
C GLY A 80 7.38 -9.58 8.47
N ARG A 81 6.63 -9.04 7.51
CA ARG A 81 7.12 -7.98 6.63
C ARG A 81 6.72 -6.62 7.19
N VAL A 82 7.64 -5.67 7.16
CA VAL A 82 7.37 -4.30 7.61
C VAL A 82 7.58 -3.36 6.43
N ASP A 83 6.51 -2.68 6.04
CA ASP A 83 6.56 -1.62 5.04
C ASP A 83 6.46 -0.27 5.71
N PHE A 84 6.97 0.77 5.04
CA PHE A 84 6.92 2.10 5.62
C PHE A 84 6.48 3.22 4.72
N THR A 85 6.01 4.29 5.36
CA THR A 85 5.81 5.60 4.72
C THR A 85 7.04 6.48 4.91
N LEU A 86 7.57 6.98 3.79
CA LEU A 86 8.70 7.89 3.74
C LEU A 86 8.27 9.29 4.17
N TYR A 87 9.03 9.90 5.08
CA TYR A 87 8.83 11.26 5.58
C TYR A 87 10.14 12.04 5.40
N PRO A 88 10.30 12.78 4.29
CA PRO A 88 11.53 13.54 3.99
C PRO A 88 11.99 14.46 5.13
N THR A 89 11.05 15.05 5.88
CA THR A 89 11.33 16.00 6.95
C THR A 89 12.07 15.40 8.15
N VAL A 90 11.97 14.08 8.36
CA VAL A 90 12.64 13.35 9.43
C VAL A 90 13.58 12.27 8.91
N TRP A 91 13.90 12.29 7.61
CA TRP A 91 14.71 11.29 6.94
C TRP A 91 16.07 11.10 7.61
N GLU A 92 16.90 12.15 7.64
CA GLU A 92 18.25 12.08 8.18
C GLU A 92 18.28 11.83 9.69
N SER A 93 17.36 12.46 10.43
CA SER A 93 17.37 12.40 11.90
C SER A 93 16.76 11.11 12.46
N ARG A 94 15.92 10.39 11.71
CA ARG A 94 15.16 9.23 12.20
C ARG A 94 15.14 8.06 11.22
N GLN A 95 14.63 8.24 10.01
CA GLN A 95 14.29 7.11 9.13
C GLN A 95 15.52 6.40 8.53
N LYS A 96 16.55 7.15 8.11
CA LYS A 96 17.71 6.62 7.38
C LYS A 96 18.40 5.47 8.14
N ALA A 97 18.66 5.66 9.44
CA ALA A 97 19.32 4.64 10.26
C ALA A 97 18.43 3.40 10.46
N LEU A 98 17.14 3.59 10.70
CA LEU A 98 16.18 2.49 10.89
C LEU A 98 16.01 1.67 9.62
N LEU A 99 16.01 2.32 8.45
CA LEU A 99 15.91 1.63 7.18
C LEU A 99 17.11 0.72 6.91
N LYS A 100 18.33 1.15 7.29
CA LYS A 100 19.52 0.27 7.20
C LYS A 100 19.35 -1.02 8.01
N GLU A 101 18.80 -0.91 9.21
CA GLU A 101 18.51 -2.08 10.06
C GLU A 101 17.41 -2.98 9.46
N ILE A 102 16.36 -2.38 8.87
CA ILE A 102 15.31 -3.15 8.18
C ILE A 102 15.91 -3.97 7.03
N LEU A 103 16.80 -3.39 6.21
CA LEU A 103 17.47 -4.10 5.10
C LEU A 103 18.44 -5.22 5.54
N VAL A 104 18.71 -5.34 6.85
CA VAL A 104 19.42 -6.49 7.43
C VAL A 104 18.43 -7.58 7.88
N LEU A 105 17.20 -7.20 8.23
CA LEU A 105 16.20 -8.07 8.84
C LEU A 105 15.17 -8.63 7.84
N GLN A 106 14.98 -8.00 6.68
CA GLN A 106 14.08 -8.46 5.62
C GLN A 106 14.73 -8.29 4.24
N ASP A 107 14.38 -9.20 3.33
CA ASP A 107 14.76 -9.27 1.91
C ASP A 107 13.71 -8.65 0.99
N GLU A 108 12.76 -7.92 1.57
CA GLU A 108 11.74 -7.19 0.83
C GLU A 108 11.54 -5.80 1.44
N LEU A 109 11.17 -4.82 0.63
CA LEU A 109 10.77 -3.51 1.12
C LEU A 109 9.73 -2.85 0.21
N ILE A 110 8.58 -2.44 0.77
CA ILE A 110 7.68 -1.49 0.10
C ILE A 110 7.77 -0.12 0.76
N VAL A 111 8.03 0.90 -0.06
CA VAL A 111 8.09 2.30 0.36
C VAL A 111 6.84 3.03 -0.12
N ASN A 112 6.11 3.62 0.82
CA ASN A 112 4.97 4.47 0.57
C ASN A 112 5.44 5.92 0.52
N MET A 113 5.15 6.61 -0.58
CA MET A 113 5.52 7.99 -0.83
C MET A 113 4.26 8.80 -0.98
N ILE A 114 3.95 9.60 0.04
CA ILE A 114 2.83 10.52 -0.01
C ILE A 114 3.35 11.84 -0.53
N PHE A 115 2.68 12.40 -1.54
CA PHE A 115 3.11 13.65 -2.14
C PHE A 115 1.93 14.52 -2.50
N GLU A 116 2.00 15.80 -2.15
CA GLU A 116 1.10 16.79 -2.72
C GLU A 116 1.66 17.17 -4.09
N LYS A 117 2.87 17.71 -4.18
CA LYS A 117 3.37 18.21 -5.47
C LYS A 117 4.35 17.22 -6.10
N VAL A 118 4.40 17.19 -7.43
CA VAL A 118 5.37 16.35 -8.19
C VAL A 118 6.83 16.62 -7.77
N PRO A 119 7.27 17.86 -7.52
CA PRO A 119 8.59 18.13 -6.94
C PRO A 119 8.85 17.44 -5.59
N ASP A 120 7.83 17.30 -4.74
CA ASP A 120 7.96 16.63 -3.44
C ASP A 120 8.19 15.11 -3.63
N LEU A 121 7.55 14.52 -4.64
CA LEU A 121 7.78 13.14 -5.03
C LEU A 121 9.17 12.95 -5.63
N LEU A 122 9.63 13.86 -6.49
CA LEU A 122 10.99 13.81 -7.04
C LEU A 122 12.03 13.84 -5.91
N ASN A 123 11.87 14.74 -4.94
CA ASN A 123 12.75 14.80 -3.77
C ASN A 123 12.75 13.49 -2.97
N GLN A 124 11.59 12.84 -2.81
CA GLN A 124 11.48 11.52 -2.18
C GLN A 124 12.24 10.43 -2.95
N ILE A 125 12.14 10.43 -4.28
CA ILE A 125 12.89 9.51 -5.15
C ILE A 125 14.39 9.75 -5.03
N ASP A 126 14.85 11.00 -5.07
CA ASP A 126 16.27 11.35 -4.95
C ASP A 126 16.86 10.95 -3.59
N ILE A 127 16.07 11.07 -2.51
CA ILE A 127 16.43 10.55 -1.18
C ILE A 127 16.70 9.05 -1.24
N LEU A 128 15.81 8.27 -1.86
CA LEU A 128 15.98 6.83 -1.98
C LEU A 128 17.15 6.44 -2.88
N ILE A 129 17.34 7.14 -4.01
CA ILE A 129 18.50 6.90 -4.91
C ILE A 129 19.79 7.09 -4.13
N THR A 130 19.96 8.25 -3.50
CA THR A 130 21.16 8.57 -2.70
C THR A 130 21.38 7.52 -1.61
N PHE A 131 20.30 7.10 -0.94
CA PHE A 131 20.37 6.08 0.10
C PHE A 131 20.89 4.74 -0.41
N PHE A 132 20.35 4.22 -1.52
CA PHE A 132 20.76 2.93 -2.07
C PHE A 132 22.17 2.99 -2.71
N GLU A 133 22.56 4.11 -3.31
CA GLU A 133 23.92 4.34 -3.81
C GLU A 133 24.98 4.36 -2.69
N GLU A 134 24.61 4.81 -1.49
CA GLU A 134 25.49 4.80 -0.31
C GLU A 134 25.66 3.41 0.33
N LEU A 135 24.86 2.41 -0.03
CA LEU A 135 24.95 1.07 0.55
C LEU A 135 26.06 0.26 -0.12
N GLU A 136 26.82 -0.52 0.68
CA GLU A 136 27.86 -1.42 0.16
C GLU A 136 27.30 -2.65 -0.60
N LYS A 137 25.98 -2.86 -0.57
CA LYS A 137 25.29 -3.92 -1.30
C LYS A 137 24.91 -3.44 -2.70
N ASP A 138 24.94 -4.36 -3.66
CA ASP A 138 24.47 -4.10 -5.02
C ASP A 138 22.93 -4.03 -5.06
N PHE A 139 22.42 -2.81 -5.29
CA PHE A 139 21.00 -2.51 -5.48
C PHE A 139 20.74 -1.90 -6.87
N ASP A 140 21.53 -2.26 -7.88
CA ASP A 140 21.46 -1.69 -9.24
C ASP A 140 20.04 -1.75 -9.83
N SER A 141 19.30 -2.83 -9.57
CA SER A 141 17.91 -2.96 -10.04
C SER A 141 16.96 -1.96 -9.34
N VAL A 142 17.17 -1.69 -8.05
CA VAL A 142 16.39 -0.68 -7.29
C VAL A 142 16.72 0.71 -7.81
N ILE A 143 18.01 1.01 -8.00
CA ILE A 143 18.49 2.29 -8.52
C ILE A 143 17.96 2.51 -9.94
N GLY A 144 17.92 1.47 -10.79
CA GLY A 144 17.34 1.52 -12.13
C GLY A 144 15.84 1.85 -12.13
N LEU A 145 15.06 1.22 -11.24
CA LEU A 145 13.65 1.54 -11.06
C LEU A 145 13.45 3.00 -10.64
N LEU A 146 14.18 3.44 -9.60
CA LEU A 146 14.12 4.80 -9.09
C LEU A 146 14.56 5.82 -10.14
N GLY A 147 15.60 5.52 -10.93
CA GLY A 147 16.09 6.37 -12.01
C GLY A 147 15.07 6.55 -13.15
N THR A 148 14.26 5.51 -13.43
CA THR A 148 13.13 5.60 -14.36
C THR A 148 12.07 6.58 -13.85
N TYR A 149 11.71 6.49 -12.58
CA TYR A 149 10.79 7.44 -11.94
C TYR A 149 11.35 8.86 -11.94
N ARG A 150 12.60 9.05 -11.52
CA ARG A 150 13.29 10.35 -11.53
C ARG A 150 13.19 11.01 -12.91
N SER A 151 13.57 10.29 -13.96
CA SER A 151 13.56 10.79 -15.35
C SER A 151 12.16 11.22 -15.80
N LYS A 152 11.13 10.44 -15.47
CA LYS A 152 9.73 10.76 -15.78
C LYS A 152 9.24 12.00 -15.01
N LEU A 153 9.58 12.11 -13.72
CA LEU A 153 9.20 13.25 -12.88
C LEU A 153 9.89 14.55 -13.31
N GLU A 154 11.18 14.52 -13.61
CA GLU A 154 11.91 15.66 -14.14
C GLU A 154 11.31 16.16 -15.46
N LYS A 155 10.88 15.23 -16.33
CA LYS A 155 10.16 15.57 -17.56
C LYS A 155 8.84 16.28 -17.28
N ILE A 156 8.02 15.76 -16.35
CA ILE A 156 6.76 16.38 -15.95
C ILE A 156 7.00 17.81 -15.44
N ILE A 157 7.95 18.00 -14.52
CA ILE A 157 8.22 19.32 -13.91
C ILE A 157 8.66 20.33 -14.97
N ARG A 158 9.46 19.90 -15.96
CA ARG A 158 9.91 20.78 -17.05
C ARG A 158 8.79 21.15 -18.02
N GLU A 159 7.92 20.20 -18.36
CA GLU A 159 6.93 20.36 -19.43
C GLU A 159 5.57 20.86 -18.91
N ASN A 160 5.22 20.54 -17.67
CA ASN A 160 3.92 20.83 -17.05
C ASN A 160 4.08 21.12 -15.53
N PRO A 161 4.60 22.30 -15.14
CA PRO A 161 4.91 22.61 -13.73
C PRO A 161 3.69 22.63 -12.80
N GLU A 162 2.50 22.91 -13.32
CA GLU A 162 1.23 22.86 -12.57
C GLU A 162 0.71 21.42 -12.37
N CYS A 163 1.16 20.48 -13.21
CA CYS A 163 0.82 19.06 -13.29
C CYS A 163 -0.55 18.66 -12.69
N ASP A 164 -1.57 18.55 -13.53
CA ASP A 164 -2.80 17.86 -13.16
C ASP A 164 -2.62 16.33 -13.06
N GLU A 165 -3.59 15.66 -12.46
CA GLU A 165 -3.57 14.21 -12.24
C GLU A 165 -3.50 13.42 -13.56
N ASP A 166 -4.24 13.82 -14.60
CA ASP A 166 -4.24 13.16 -15.90
C ASP A 166 -2.86 13.20 -16.57
N THR A 167 -2.18 14.34 -16.45
CA THR A 167 -0.84 14.55 -16.97
C THR A 167 0.18 13.73 -16.18
N PHE A 168 0.05 13.64 -14.86
CA PHE A 168 0.88 12.77 -14.03
C PHE A 168 0.74 11.30 -14.45
N LEU A 169 -0.51 10.80 -14.52
CA LEU A 169 -0.79 9.40 -14.83
C LEU A 169 -0.29 9.01 -16.23
N ARG A 170 -0.48 9.87 -17.23
CA ARG A 170 0.01 9.64 -18.60
C ARG A 170 1.54 9.55 -18.67
N HIS A 171 2.25 10.37 -17.90
CA HIS A 171 3.72 10.30 -17.86
C HIS A 171 4.23 9.08 -17.09
N MET A 172 3.47 8.62 -16.10
CA MET A 172 3.77 7.41 -15.33
C MET A 172 3.39 6.12 -16.06
N GLU A 173 2.68 6.20 -17.19
CA GLU A 173 2.30 5.04 -17.98
C GLU A 173 3.54 4.18 -18.35
N GLY A 174 3.39 2.85 -18.18
CA GLY A 174 4.45 1.87 -18.46
C GLY A 174 5.63 1.90 -17.49
N ALA A 175 5.57 2.65 -16.40
CA ALA A 175 6.52 2.49 -15.30
C ALA A 175 6.14 1.26 -14.46
N GLU A 176 7.09 0.35 -14.25
CA GLU A 176 6.97 -0.69 -13.24
C GLU A 176 6.92 -0.06 -11.84
N ASN A 177 6.18 -0.66 -10.92
CA ASN A 177 6.10 -0.20 -9.53
C ASN A 177 6.85 -1.10 -8.54
N TYR A 178 7.49 -2.17 -9.02
CA TYR A 178 8.33 -3.03 -8.20
C TYR A 178 9.45 -3.68 -9.02
N ILE A 179 10.44 -4.20 -8.31
CA ILE A 179 11.39 -5.20 -8.81
C ILE A 179 11.30 -6.44 -7.93
N CYS A 180 11.48 -7.61 -8.54
CA CYS A 180 11.54 -8.89 -7.85
C CYS A 180 12.76 -9.64 -8.38
N THR A 181 13.79 -9.73 -7.55
CA THR A 181 15.03 -10.44 -7.86
C THR A 181 15.22 -11.59 -6.88
N ASP A 182 16.13 -12.53 -7.18
CA ASP A 182 16.41 -13.66 -6.29
C ASP A 182 16.84 -13.25 -4.87
N ASN A 183 17.36 -12.03 -4.69
CA ASN A 183 17.97 -11.57 -3.43
C ASN A 183 17.20 -10.47 -2.72
N PHE A 184 16.37 -9.73 -3.45
CA PHE A 184 15.65 -8.60 -2.89
C PHE A 184 14.41 -8.25 -3.71
N THR A 185 13.33 -7.95 -3.01
CA THR A 185 12.10 -7.46 -3.63
C THR A 185 11.83 -6.02 -3.16
N PHE A 186 11.61 -5.10 -4.09
CA PHE A 186 11.42 -3.69 -3.76
C PHE A 186 10.19 -3.15 -4.47
N GLY A 187 9.30 -2.50 -3.72
CA GLY A 187 8.09 -1.90 -4.24
C GLY A 187 7.99 -0.41 -3.90
N LEU A 188 7.38 0.35 -4.79
CA LEU A 188 7.03 1.75 -4.58
C LEU A 188 5.52 1.90 -4.62
N ASN A 189 4.97 2.50 -3.59
CA ASN A 189 3.57 2.93 -3.57
C ASN A 189 3.52 4.45 -3.52
N MET A 190 3.15 5.06 -4.64
CA MET A 190 3.04 6.51 -4.77
C MET A 190 1.59 6.92 -4.54
N ILE A 191 1.37 7.68 -3.49
CA ILE A 191 0.06 8.05 -3.02
C ILE A 191 -0.06 9.56 -3.19
N PRO A 192 -0.79 10.06 -4.20
CA PRO A 192 -1.04 11.50 -4.29
C PRO A 192 -1.72 11.96 -3.01
N GLY A 193 -1.50 13.19 -2.58
CA GLY A 193 -2.11 13.78 -1.38
C GLY A 193 -3.53 14.29 -1.59
N PHE A 194 -4.10 14.17 -2.80
CA PHE A 194 -5.19 15.04 -3.22
C PHE A 194 -6.61 14.47 -3.27
N TYR A 195 -7.51 15.42 -3.00
CA TYR A 195 -8.97 15.44 -2.82
C TYR A 195 -9.53 14.53 -1.73
N VAL A 196 -9.68 15.13 -0.55
CA VAL A 196 -10.67 14.73 0.45
C VAL A 196 -11.93 15.51 0.11
N ASP A 197 -13.02 14.83 -0.21
CA ASP A 197 -14.29 15.51 -0.48
C ASP A 197 -14.82 16.20 0.79
N GLU A 198 -15.88 17.00 0.65
CA GLU A 198 -16.50 17.71 1.78
C GLU A 198 -16.96 16.80 2.93
N LYS A 199 -17.05 15.48 2.70
CA LYS A 199 -17.45 14.45 3.69
C LYS A 199 -16.26 13.72 4.31
N GLY A 200 -15.04 14.04 3.92
CA GLY A 200 -13.85 13.34 4.37
C GLY A 200 -13.55 12.06 3.58
N ASP A 201 -14.24 11.82 2.47
CA ASP A 201 -14.07 10.62 1.65
C ASP A 201 -13.07 10.88 0.52
N ARG A 202 -12.35 9.83 0.11
CA ARG A 202 -11.40 9.88 -1.00
C ARG A 202 -11.67 8.73 -1.97
N ALA A 203 -11.65 9.03 -3.26
CA ALA A 203 -11.69 8.01 -4.31
C ALA A 203 -10.35 7.25 -4.36
N MET A 204 -10.36 5.97 -4.72
CA MET A 204 -9.16 5.11 -4.73
C MET A 204 -8.15 5.52 -5.81
N ASN A 205 -7.45 6.64 -5.66
CA ASN A 205 -6.38 7.00 -6.59
C ASN A 205 -5.06 6.47 -6.04
N ALA A 206 -4.77 5.20 -6.29
CA ALA A 206 -3.47 4.59 -6.05
C ALA A 206 -2.99 3.91 -7.33
N GLN A 207 -1.89 4.45 -7.87
CA GLN A 207 -1.09 4.03 -9.03
C GLN A 207 -1.80 3.61 -10.34
N PRO A 208 -1.20 3.89 -11.51
CA PRO A 208 -1.63 3.23 -12.73
C PRO A 208 -1.55 1.71 -12.51
N PHE A 209 -2.67 1.01 -12.69
CA PHE A 209 -2.72 -0.45 -12.61
C PHE A 209 -1.61 -1.05 -13.49
N PRO A 210 -0.87 -2.07 -13.02
CA PRO A 210 0.10 -2.76 -13.86
C PRO A 210 -0.58 -3.31 -15.13
N LYS A 211 0.14 -3.29 -16.26
CA LYS A 211 -0.39 -3.69 -17.57
C LYS A 211 -0.73 -5.19 -17.65
N ASP A 212 -0.10 -5.99 -16.80
CA ASP A 212 -0.31 -7.44 -16.77
C ASP A 212 -1.28 -7.84 -15.66
N ILE A 213 -2.10 -8.85 -15.97
CA ILE A 213 -2.81 -9.64 -14.96
C ILE A 213 -1.70 -10.34 -14.16
N ASN A 214 -1.26 -9.72 -13.07
CA ASN A 214 -0.18 -10.24 -12.24
C ASN A 214 -0.55 -11.64 -11.75
N PHE A 215 0.10 -12.66 -12.29
CA PHE A 215 0.18 -13.96 -11.63
C PHE A 215 1.18 -13.81 -10.48
N LEU A 216 0.68 -14.01 -9.25
CA LEU A 216 1.36 -13.91 -7.96
C LEU A 216 2.52 -14.90 -7.81
N GLU A 217 3.63 -14.68 -8.50
CA GLU A 217 4.93 -15.19 -8.05
C GLU A 217 5.64 -14.19 -7.12
N CYS A 218 5.26 -12.89 -7.16
CA CYS A 218 5.73 -11.87 -6.23
C CYS A 218 4.54 -11.17 -5.52
N THR A 219 4.51 -11.24 -4.19
CA THR A 219 3.46 -10.76 -3.27
C THR A 219 3.29 -9.23 -3.18
N ILE A 220 3.82 -8.46 -4.13
CA ILE A 220 3.92 -6.98 -4.00
C ILE A 220 2.76 -6.14 -4.59
N PRO A 221 1.81 -6.59 -5.45
CA PRO A 221 0.91 -5.62 -6.08
C PRO A 221 -0.22 -5.16 -5.15
N ARG A 222 0.06 -4.12 -4.36
CA ARG A 222 -0.93 -3.26 -3.69
C ARG A 222 -1.83 -2.63 -4.75
N GLY A 223 -3.15 -2.78 -4.57
CA GLY A 223 -4.18 -2.34 -5.52
C GLY A 223 -5.01 -3.50 -6.11
N THR A 224 -4.67 -4.76 -5.81
CA THR A 224 -5.43 -5.94 -6.25
C THR A 224 -6.36 -6.45 -5.14
N ILE A 225 -7.56 -6.94 -5.50
CA ILE A 225 -8.57 -7.54 -4.57
C ILE A 225 -8.05 -8.84 -3.92
N GLU A 226 -6.79 -9.18 -4.14
CA GLU A 226 -6.20 -10.49 -3.86
C GLU A 226 -5.54 -10.60 -2.47
N ILE A 227 -5.52 -9.51 -1.70
CA ILE A 227 -5.01 -9.45 -0.32
C ILE A 227 -6.11 -9.01 0.66
N VAL A 228 -6.04 -9.47 1.92
CA VAL A 228 -6.95 -9.01 2.96
C VAL A 228 -6.28 -7.89 3.76
N THR A 229 -6.77 -6.67 3.61
CA THR A 229 -6.37 -5.55 4.48
C THR A 229 -7.29 -5.49 5.69
N VAL A 230 -6.73 -5.67 6.88
CA VAL A 230 -7.47 -5.64 8.15
C VAL A 230 -6.99 -4.47 8.99
N GLN A 231 -7.92 -3.58 9.36
CA GLN A 231 -7.66 -2.55 10.35
C GLN A 231 -7.78 -3.09 11.78
N GLN A 232 -7.09 -2.47 12.73
CA GLN A 232 -7.25 -2.79 14.16
C GLN A 232 -8.69 -2.62 14.67
N THR A 233 -9.51 -1.81 14.00
CA THR A 233 -10.94 -1.61 14.26
C THR A 233 -11.82 -2.74 13.73
N GLY A 234 -11.24 -3.72 13.04
CA GLY A 234 -11.94 -4.80 12.34
C GLY A 234 -12.43 -4.43 10.94
N GLU A 235 -12.31 -3.17 10.50
CA GLU A 235 -12.70 -2.77 9.15
C GLU A 235 -11.86 -3.51 8.10
N ILE A 236 -12.53 -3.99 7.05
CA ILE A 236 -11.93 -4.69 5.92
C ILE A 236 -12.05 -3.82 4.68
N THR A 237 -10.92 -3.62 4.00
CA THR A 237 -10.85 -2.82 2.77
C THR A 237 -10.09 -3.58 1.68
N PRO A 238 -10.40 -3.34 0.39
CA PRO A 238 -9.68 -3.99 -0.71
C PRO A 238 -8.21 -3.60 -0.76
N CYS A 239 -7.88 -2.32 -0.57
CA CYS A 239 -6.51 -1.81 -0.49
C CYS A 239 -6.59 -0.36 0.02
N CYS A 240 -6.22 -0.12 1.28
CA CYS A 240 -5.97 1.24 1.74
C CYS A 240 -4.84 1.30 2.76
N ASP A 241 -3.72 1.81 2.30
CA ASP A 241 -2.43 1.71 2.97
C ASP A 241 -1.99 2.99 3.69
N VAL A 242 -2.90 3.91 4.05
CA VAL A 242 -2.49 5.01 4.94
C VAL A 242 -3.59 5.47 5.87
N GLY A 243 -3.19 5.74 7.11
CA GLY A 243 -4.04 6.19 8.20
C GLY A 243 -4.92 7.38 7.87
N ASN A 244 -6.06 7.43 8.57
CA ASN A 244 -7.09 8.49 8.58
C ASN A 244 -8.07 8.61 7.41
N LEU A 245 -8.08 7.71 6.42
CA LEU A 245 -8.91 7.93 5.22
C LEU A 245 -10.04 6.90 5.05
N LYS A 246 -11.25 7.39 4.77
CA LYS A 246 -12.48 6.60 4.59
C LYS A 246 -12.54 5.97 3.19
N CYS A 247 -11.76 4.92 3.00
CA CYS A 247 -11.71 4.23 1.71
C CYS A 247 -13.02 3.52 1.38
N LYS A 248 -13.40 3.59 0.09
CA LYS A 248 -14.53 2.86 -0.47
C LYS A 248 -14.06 2.08 -1.70
N PRO A 249 -14.59 0.87 -1.95
CA PRO A 249 -15.63 0.21 -1.16
C PRO A 249 -15.13 -0.37 0.18
N LYS A 250 -16.05 -0.53 1.14
CA LYS A 250 -15.79 -1.23 2.42
C LYS A 250 -16.38 -2.64 2.34
N PHE A 251 -15.64 -3.64 2.80
CA PHE A 251 -16.10 -5.03 2.77
C PHE A 251 -16.77 -5.49 4.09
N GLY A 252 -17.00 -4.55 5.01
CA GLY A 252 -17.59 -4.80 6.32
C GLY A 252 -16.56 -4.75 7.45
N ASN A 253 -16.95 -5.28 8.61
CA ASN A 253 -16.16 -5.26 9.84
C ASN A 253 -16.13 -6.63 10.51
N LEU A 254 -14.94 -7.22 10.65
CA LEU A 254 -14.73 -8.55 11.25
C LEU A 254 -15.18 -8.64 12.72
N LEU A 255 -15.27 -7.54 13.45
CA LEU A 255 -15.70 -7.53 14.84
C LEU A 255 -17.22 -7.38 14.96
N ASN A 256 -17.82 -6.51 14.15
CA ASN A 256 -19.20 -6.08 14.34
C ASN A 256 -20.21 -6.77 13.42
N ASP A 257 -19.80 -7.13 12.20
CA ASP A 257 -20.71 -7.67 11.19
C ASP A 257 -20.76 -9.20 11.26
N SER A 258 -21.89 -9.79 10.87
CA SER A 258 -22.00 -11.24 10.67
C SER A 258 -21.31 -11.66 9.36
N PRO A 259 -20.92 -12.94 9.20
CA PRO A 259 -20.41 -13.45 7.93
C PRO A 259 -21.32 -13.14 6.74
N ASP A 260 -22.64 -13.30 6.89
CA ASP A 260 -23.61 -13.00 5.84
C ASP A 260 -23.67 -11.51 5.49
N GLU A 261 -23.59 -10.63 6.50
CA GLU A 261 -23.55 -9.18 6.28
C GLU A 261 -22.29 -8.76 5.54
N ILE A 262 -21.14 -9.31 5.92
CA ILE A 262 -19.86 -9.10 5.23
C ILE A 262 -19.97 -9.54 3.77
N MET A 263 -20.48 -10.75 3.51
CA MET A 263 -20.66 -11.25 2.14
C MET A 263 -21.60 -10.37 1.32
N ARG A 264 -22.67 -9.86 1.93
CA ARG A 264 -23.57 -8.90 1.28
C ARG A 264 -22.86 -7.59 0.93
N GLN A 265 -22.04 -7.04 1.82
CA GLN A 265 -21.27 -5.82 1.56
C GLN A 265 -20.21 -6.04 0.48
N ILE A 266 -19.57 -7.21 0.44
CA ILE A 266 -18.65 -7.60 -0.63
C ILE A 266 -19.38 -7.60 -1.96
N GLU A 267 -20.56 -8.21 -2.04
CA GLU A 267 -21.31 -8.29 -3.30
C GLU A 267 -21.75 -6.91 -3.80
N VAL A 268 -22.28 -6.06 -2.91
CA VAL A 268 -22.59 -4.66 -3.21
C VAL A 268 -21.34 -3.91 -3.71
N SER A 269 -20.20 -4.18 -3.11
CA SER A 269 -18.92 -3.57 -3.49
C SER A 269 -18.42 -4.09 -4.84
N ARG A 270 -18.55 -5.40 -5.09
CA ARG A 270 -18.18 -6.07 -6.34
C ARG A 270 -19.01 -5.52 -7.50
N GLU A 271 -20.32 -5.40 -7.33
CA GLU A 271 -21.22 -4.83 -8.33
C GLU A 271 -20.84 -3.38 -8.66
N LYS A 272 -20.53 -2.56 -7.65
CA LYS A 272 -20.04 -1.18 -7.86
C LYS A 272 -18.72 -1.14 -8.63
N MET A 273 -17.76 -1.98 -8.27
CA MET A 273 -16.46 -2.06 -8.96
C MET A 273 -16.63 -2.49 -10.42
N VAL A 274 -17.44 -3.51 -10.69
CA VAL A 274 -17.74 -3.99 -12.05
C VAL A 274 -18.46 -2.91 -12.85
N SER A 275 -19.48 -2.26 -12.28
CA SER A 275 -20.22 -1.19 -12.95
C SER A 275 -19.33 0.00 -13.31
N GLY A 276 -18.52 0.47 -12.36
CA GLY A 276 -17.58 1.57 -12.60
C GLY A 276 -16.53 1.21 -13.64
N ALA A 277 -15.97 -0.01 -13.60
CA ALA A 277 -15.03 -0.50 -14.61
C ALA A 277 -15.65 -0.57 -16.01
N LEU A 278 -16.90 -1.06 -16.14
CA LEU A 278 -17.62 -1.10 -17.41
C LEU A 278 -17.85 0.31 -17.98
N LYS A 279 -18.25 1.26 -17.12
CA LYS A 279 -18.43 2.67 -17.52
C LYS A 279 -17.13 3.32 -17.93
N ASN A 280 -16.00 3.02 -17.26
CA ASN A 280 -14.69 3.47 -17.70
C ASN A 280 -14.31 2.93 -19.09
N HIS A 281 -14.57 1.64 -19.37
CA HIS A 281 -14.37 1.08 -20.71
C HIS A 281 -15.24 1.77 -21.77
N GLN A 282 -16.49 2.11 -21.44
CA GLN A 282 -17.36 2.88 -22.33
C GLN A 282 -16.84 4.30 -22.55
N ASN A 283 -16.35 4.95 -21.50
CA ASN A 283 -15.73 6.26 -21.57
C ASN A 283 -14.53 6.26 -22.53
N ILE A 284 -13.63 5.27 -22.45
CA ILE A 284 -12.53 5.10 -23.42
C ILE A 284 -13.07 4.97 -24.85
N LYS A 285 -14.01 4.04 -25.09
CA LYS A 285 -14.57 3.80 -26.44
C LYS A 285 -15.23 5.04 -27.04
N ASN A 286 -15.73 5.93 -26.20
CA ASN A 286 -16.43 7.15 -26.60
C ASN A 286 -15.53 8.40 -26.63
N GLY A 287 -14.20 8.25 -26.46
CA GLY A 287 -13.27 9.39 -26.44
C GLY A 287 -13.41 10.28 -25.19
N LYS A 288 -13.94 9.73 -24.10
CA LYS A 288 -14.18 10.40 -22.80
C LYS A 288 -13.34 9.79 -21.67
N ALA A 289 -12.17 9.24 -21.99
CA ALA A 289 -11.23 8.80 -20.96
C ALA A 289 -10.87 9.96 -20.02
N GLY A 290 -10.53 9.66 -18.76
CA GLY A 290 -10.37 10.68 -17.70
C GLY A 290 -11.70 11.13 -17.05
N VAL A 291 -12.87 10.76 -17.58
CA VAL A 291 -14.16 11.13 -16.97
C VAL A 291 -14.51 10.20 -15.81
N TRP A 292 -14.67 10.79 -14.63
CA TRP A 292 -15.15 10.12 -13.42
C TRP A 292 -16.52 9.48 -13.61
N VAL A 293 -16.65 8.26 -13.08
CA VAL A 293 -17.92 7.53 -13.00
C VAL A 293 -18.53 7.69 -11.62
N GLU A 294 -19.86 7.70 -11.53
CA GLU A 294 -20.61 7.95 -10.29
C GLU A 294 -20.35 6.90 -9.19
N GLU A 295 -19.84 5.72 -9.57
CA GLU A 295 -19.41 4.67 -8.65
C GLU A 295 -18.17 5.02 -7.83
N GLY A 296 -17.48 6.12 -8.17
CA GLY A 296 -16.24 6.55 -7.50
C GLY A 296 -15.04 5.66 -7.86
N ILE A 297 -15.14 4.86 -8.93
CA ILE A 297 -14.01 4.16 -9.52
C ILE A 297 -13.20 5.18 -10.33
N PRO A 298 -11.88 5.27 -10.13
CA PRO A 298 -11.05 6.22 -10.87
C PRO A 298 -11.17 6.01 -12.38
N PRO A 299 -11.20 7.08 -13.19
CA PRO A 299 -11.25 6.95 -14.64
C PRO A 299 -10.01 6.22 -15.16
N TYR A 300 -10.19 5.47 -16.26
CA TYR A 300 -9.04 4.87 -16.94
C TYR A 300 -8.34 5.91 -17.81
N CYS A 301 -7.02 5.91 -17.75
CA CYS A 301 -6.18 6.72 -18.62
C CYS A 301 -6.17 6.14 -20.05
N VAL A 302 -5.91 7.00 -21.04
CA VAL A 302 -5.51 6.58 -22.40
C VAL A 302 -4.01 6.54 -22.47
#